data_AF-A0A2N9AHX6-F1
#
_entry.id   AF-A0A2N9AHX6-F1
#
_cell.length_a   1.000
_cell.length_b   1.000
_cell.length_c   1.000
_cell.angle_alpha   90.00
_cell.angle_beta   90.00
_cell.angle_gamma   90.00
#
_symmetry.space_group_name_H-M   'P 1'
#
loop_
_entity.id
_entity.type
_entity.pdbx_description
1 polymer ?
#
loop_
_entity_poly.entity_id
_entity_poly.type
_entity_poly.pdbx_seq_one_letter_code
_entity_poly.pdbx_strand_id
1 'polypeptide(L)' 'MPGVFPDQIAPVVLGGKVRRELTMMRWGIPGPKTYGKQSVTNVHCWMGA' A
#
# COMPACT_ATOMS: atom_id res chain seq x y z
N MET A 1 19.05 5.13 6.75
CA MET A 1 18.06 4.99 5.66
C MET A 1 17.13 6.20 5.72
N PRO A 2 16.75 6.82 4.59
CA PRO A 2 15.68 7.83 4.57
C PRO A 2 14.39 7.20 5.12
N GLY A 3 13.61 7.97 5.89
CA GLY A 3 12.37 7.48 6.50
C GLY A 3 11.32 7.10 5.44
N VAL A 4 10.51 6.10 5.75
CA VAL A 4 9.37 5.68 4.91
C VAL A 4 8.11 6.28 5.50
N PHE A 5 7.46 7.19 4.76
CA PHE A 5 6.27 7.90 5.21
C PHE A 5 5.07 7.65 4.27
N PRO A 6 3.84 7.86 4.76
CA PRO A 6 2.65 7.80 3.92
C PRO A 6 2.76 8.65 2.65
N ASP A 7 2.15 8.16 1.57
CA ASP A 7 2.07 8.80 0.25
C ASP A 7 3.39 9.00 -0.49
N GLN A 8 4.48 8.43 0.03
CA GLN A 8 5.79 8.38 -0.62
C GLN A 8 6.04 7.03 -1.29
N ILE A 9 7.08 6.98 -2.12
CA ILE A 9 7.54 5.75 -2.75
C ILE A 9 8.28 4.89 -1.71
N ALA A 10 7.90 3.62 -1.62
CA ALA A 10 8.50 2.63 -0.72
C ALA A 10 8.83 1.34 -1.50
N PRO A 11 9.86 0.60 -1.08
CA PRO A 11 10.13 -0.73 -1.62
C PRO A 11 9.01 -1.71 -1.19
N VAL A 12 8.43 -2.41 -2.16
CA VAL A 12 7.34 -3.39 -1.97
C VAL A 12 7.73 -4.73 -2.59
N VAL A 13 7.47 -5.82 -1.88
CA VAL A 13 7.62 -7.17 -2.41
C VAL A 13 6.30 -7.61 -3.03
N LEU A 14 6.27 -7.68 -4.36
CA LEU A 14 5.10 -8.15 -5.11
C LEU A 14 5.15 -9.68 -5.26
N GLY A 15 4.04 -10.33 -4.91
CA GLY A 15 3.86 -11.76 -5.16
C GLY A 15 3.51 -12.03 -6.61
N GLY A 16 4.38 -12.74 -7.35
CA GLY A 16 4.09 -13.31 -8.65
C GLY A 16 3.85 -14.82 -8.57
N LYS A 17 3.36 -15.42 -9.68
CA LYS A 17 2.98 -16.85 -9.73
C LYS A 17 4.13 -17.82 -9.43
N VAL A 18 5.37 -17.44 -9.75
CA VAL A 18 6.56 -18.30 -9.60
C VAL A 18 7.66 -17.62 -8.77
N ARG A 19 7.70 -16.29 -8.75
CA ARG A 19 8.74 -15.50 -8.05
C ARG A 19 8.15 -14.27 -7.39
N ARG A 20 8.90 -13.73 -6.43
CA ARG A 20 8.64 -12.41 -5.84
C ARG A 20 9.51 -11.38 -6.55
N GLU A 21 8.95 -10.20 -6.73
CA GLU A 21 9.63 -9.05 -7.34
C GLU A 21 9.76 -7.94 -6.31
N LEU A 22 10.93 -7.31 -6.23
CA LEU A 22 11.11 -6.09 -5.46
C LEU A 22 10.87 -4.90 -6.39
N THR A 23 9.87 -4.09 -6.08
CA THR A 23 9.46 -2.94 -6.88
C THR A 23 9.28 -1.70 -6.00
N MET A 24 9.20 -0.53 -6.63
CA MET A 24 9.00 0.75 -5.94
C MET A 24 7.57 1.23 -6.18
N MET A 25 6.78 1.39 -5.11
CA MET A 25 5.37 1.76 -5.20
C MET A 25 5.00 2.84 -4.18
N ARG A 26 3.95 3.62 -4.48
CA ARG A 26 3.42 4.62 -3.53
C ARG A 26 2.71 3.94 -2.36
N TRP A 27 3.06 4.31 -1.14
CA TRP A 27 2.33 3.89 0.06
C TRP A 27 1.06 4.75 0.26
N GLY A 28 0.05 4.47 -0.54
CA GLY A 28 -1.24 5.14 -0.47
C GLY A 28 -2.12 4.65 -1.60
N ILE A 29 -3.12 3.82 -1.27
CA ILE A 29 -4.10 3.36 -2.26
C ILE A 29 -4.99 4.55 -2.60
N PRO A 30 -5.26 4.85 -3.89
CA PRO A 30 -6.19 5.90 -4.27
C PRO A 30 -7.55 5.67 -3.58
N GLY A 31 -8.01 6.68 -2.85
CA GLY A 31 -9.30 6.61 -2.15
C GLY A 31 -10.45 6.31 -3.11
N PRO A 32 -11.47 5.53 -2.69
CA PRO A 32 -12.67 5.35 -3.48
C PRO A 32 -13.30 6.71 -3.78
N LYS A 33 -13.73 6.94 -5.04
CA LYS A 33 -14.37 8.22 -5.43
C LYS A 33 -15.53 8.61 -4.53
N THR A 34 -16.19 7.63 -3.91
CA THR A 34 -17.34 7.76 -3.01
C THR A 34 -17.00 8.17 -1.58
N TYR A 35 -15.78 7.94 -1.08
CA TYR A 35 -15.40 8.18 0.33
C TYR A 35 -14.36 9.31 0.51
N GLY A 36 -13.98 10.01 -0.56
CA GLY A 36 -13.09 11.16 -0.53
C GLY A 36 -11.81 10.97 -1.36
N LYS A 37 -11.09 12.07 -1.60
CA LYS A 37 -9.84 12.09 -2.40
C LYS A 37 -8.59 11.67 -1.61
N GLN A 38 -8.72 11.44 -0.31
CA GLN A 38 -7.60 11.10 0.56
C GLN A 38 -7.13 9.67 0.32
N SER A 39 -5.81 9.47 0.33
CA SER A 39 -5.19 8.16 0.18
C SER A 39 -5.48 7.26 1.37
N VAL A 40 -5.73 5.98 1.10
CA VAL A 40 -5.78 4.95 2.13
C VAL A 40 -4.37 4.45 2.40
N THR A 41 -3.91 4.62 3.63
CA THR A 41 -2.54 4.26 4.07
C THR A 41 -2.52 3.00 4.92
N ASN A 42 -3.63 2.67 5.59
CA ASN A 42 -3.80 1.48 6.42
C ASN A 42 -5.17 0.85 6.16
N VAL A 43 -5.24 -0.49 6.20
CA VAL A 43 -6.48 -1.26 6.10
C VAL A 43 -6.57 -2.17 7.32
N HIS A 44 -7.68 -2.10 8.04
CA HIS A 44 -7.91 -2.95 9.21
C HIS A 44 -8.41 -4.32 8.72
N CYS A 45 -7.67 -5.39 9.01
CA CYS A 45 -8.14 -6.75 8.83
C CYS A 45 -9.01 -7.14 10.03
N TRP A 46 -10.33 -7.08 9.88
CA TRP A 46 -11.25 -7.56 10.91
C TRP A 46 -11.37 -9.08 10.75
N MET A 47 -10.97 -9.84 11.77
CA MET A 47 -11.30 -11.27 11.86
C MET A 47 -12.51 -11.39 12.78
N GLY A 48 -13.67 -11.74 12.21
CA GLY A 48 -14.87 -12.04 12.99
C GLY A 48 -14.69 -13.33 13.80
N ALA A 49 -15.15 -13.31 15.06
CA ALA A 49 -15.29 -14.48 15.91
C ALA A 49 -16.56 -15.27 15.57
#